data_AF-A0A9P0E4A9-F1
#
_entry.id   AF-A0A9P0E4A9-F1
#
_cell.length_a   1.000
_cell.length_b   1.000
_cell.length_c   1.000
_cell.angle_alpha   90.00
_cell.angle_beta   90.00
_cell.angle_gamma   90.00
#
_symmetry.space_group_name_H-M   'P 1'
#
loop_
_entity.id
_entity.type
_entity.pdbx_description
1 polymer ?
#
loop_
_entity_poly.entity_id
_entity_poly.type
_entity_poly.pdbx_seq_one_letter_code
_entity_poly.pdbx_strand_id
1 'polypeptide(L)'
;MHPSFLGLIIVLSVHYVLSETVEGLKELCKGPTEKNQKFNIDDPDFPKEAKCMLACGLEMKGMFKGDGSIDIEREKLFAEALMENEEIKKNYIKAFVECDPSAKENKCETAYQFAKCMKNKT
;
A
#
# COMPACT_ATOMS: atom_id res chain seq x y z
N MET A 1 -39.58 -5.87 13.49
CA MET A 1 -38.36 -6.68 13.78
C MET A 1 -38.03 -7.43 12.49
N HIS A 2 -36.93 -7.26 11.77
CA HIS A 2 -35.61 -6.65 11.97
C HIS A 2 -35.09 -6.11 10.62
N PRO A 3 -34.69 -4.83 10.49
CA PRO A 3 -34.05 -4.32 9.27
C PRO A 3 -32.50 -4.43 9.32
N SER A 4 -31.95 -5.40 10.06
CA SER A 4 -30.51 -5.43 10.39
C SER A 4 -29.67 -6.47 9.64
N PHE A 5 -30.25 -7.30 8.76
CA PHE A 5 -29.48 -8.38 8.12
C PHE A 5 -28.79 -7.99 6.80
N LEU A 6 -29.26 -6.96 6.09
CA LEU A 6 -28.70 -6.55 4.80
C LEU A 6 -27.31 -5.90 4.93
N GLY A 7 -27.05 -5.16 6.00
CA GLY A 7 -25.75 -4.52 6.23
C GLY A 7 -24.63 -5.51 6.51
N LEU A 8 -24.93 -6.62 7.20
CA LEU A 8 -23.93 -7.61 7.59
C LEU A 8 -23.38 -8.40 6.38
N ILE A 9 -24.25 -8.70 5.40
CA ILE A 9 -23.88 -9.47 4.21
C ILE A 9 -22.93 -8.66 3.31
N ILE A 10 -23.19 -7.36 3.14
CA ILE A 10 -22.34 -6.48 2.32
C ILE A 10 -20.97 -6.35 2.97
N VAL A 11 -20.91 -6.08 4.27
CA VAL A 11 -19.65 -5.97 5.02
C VAL A 11 -18.82 -7.26 4.90
N LEU A 12 -19.43 -8.43 5.08
CA LEU A 12 -18.73 -9.72 4.98
C LEU A 12 -18.17 -9.98 3.57
N SER A 13 -18.91 -9.60 2.51
CA SER A 13 -18.44 -9.79 1.14
C SER A 13 -17.25 -8.90 0.78
N VAL A 14 -17.21 -7.65 1.30
CA VAL A 14 -16.06 -6.76 1.13
C VAL A 14 -14.83 -7.32 1.84
N HIS A 15 -14.98 -7.82 3.07
CA HIS A 15 -13.87 -8.43 3.82
C HIS A 15 -13.31 -9.68 3.14
N TYR A 16 -14.18 -10.53 2.58
CA TYR A 16 -13.76 -11.77 1.92
C TYR A 16 -12.96 -11.50 0.64
N VAL A 17 -13.47 -10.62 -0.24
CA VAL A 17 -12.77 -10.21 -1.48
C VAL A 17 -11.43 -9.53 -1.16
N LEU A 18 -11.38 -8.76 -0.08
CA LEU A 18 -10.16 -8.09 0.33
C LEU A 18 -9.12 -9.04 0.95
N SER A 19 -9.56 -10.07 1.67
CA SER A 19 -8.66 -11.09 2.24
C SER A 19 -8.07 -12.00 1.16
N GLU A 20 -8.86 -12.43 0.17
CA GLU A 20 -8.36 -13.22 -0.97
C GLU A 20 -7.39 -12.42 -1.84
N THR A 21 -7.67 -11.13 -2.06
CA THR A 21 -6.74 -10.27 -2.80
C THR A 21 -5.42 -10.11 -2.07
N VAL A 22 -5.40 -9.88 -0.75
CA VAL A 22 -4.17 -9.68 0.04
C VAL A 22 -3.27 -10.93 0.13
N GLU A 23 -3.84 -12.14 0.17
CA GLU A 23 -3.04 -13.37 0.11
C GLU A 23 -2.57 -13.69 -1.31
N GLY A 24 -3.40 -13.48 -2.34
CA GLY A 24 -3.00 -13.57 -3.75
C GLY A 24 -1.93 -12.53 -4.15
N LEU A 25 -1.97 -11.35 -3.54
CA LEU A 25 -1.00 -10.24 -3.67
C LEU A 25 0.43 -10.67 -3.33
N LYS A 26 0.61 -11.54 -2.32
CA LYS A 26 1.94 -12.02 -1.89
C LYS A 26 2.57 -13.01 -2.87
N GLU A 27 1.77 -13.80 -3.57
CA GLU A 27 2.22 -14.77 -4.58
C GLU A 27 2.67 -14.09 -5.89
N LEU A 28 2.08 -12.95 -6.23
CA LEU A 28 2.34 -12.22 -7.48
C LEU A 28 3.56 -11.28 -7.42
N CYS A 29 3.90 -10.78 -6.22
CA CYS A 29 5.06 -9.90 -6.02
C CYS A 29 6.31 -10.62 -5.50
N LYS A 30 6.48 -11.93 -5.77
CA LYS A 30 7.58 -12.76 -5.24
C LYS A 30 8.95 -12.09 -5.42
N GLY A 31 9.51 -11.59 -4.31
CA GLY A 31 10.95 -11.36 -4.15
C GLY A 31 11.60 -12.51 -3.39
N PRO A 32 12.88 -12.39 -3.00
CA PRO A 32 13.71 -13.53 -2.58
C PRO A 32 13.03 -14.36 -1.49
N THR A 33 12.97 -15.66 -1.73
CA THR A 33 12.25 -16.70 -0.96
C THR A 33 12.81 -16.98 0.43
N GLU A 34 13.70 -16.13 0.94
CA GLU A 34 14.24 -16.28 2.28
C GLU A 34 13.22 -15.73 3.27
N LYS A 35 12.44 -16.65 3.84
CA LYS A 35 11.29 -16.43 4.74
C LYS A 35 11.54 -15.54 5.99
N ASN A 36 12.70 -14.91 6.15
CA ASN A 36 13.06 -14.06 7.28
C ASN A 36 13.85 -12.79 6.89
N GLN A 37 13.93 -12.40 5.62
CA GLN A 37 14.70 -11.21 5.23
C GLN A 37 13.96 -9.94 5.65
N LYS A 38 14.34 -9.37 6.79
CA LYS A 38 13.84 -8.08 7.27
C LYS A 38 14.58 -6.96 6.53
N PHE A 39 13.93 -6.37 5.53
CA PHE A 39 14.49 -5.21 4.85
C PHE A 39 14.44 -3.98 5.75
N ASN A 40 15.59 -3.31 5.94
CA ASN A 40 15.65 -2.01 6.58
C ASN A 40 15.58 -0.93 5.51
N ILE A 41 14.46 -0.22 5.38
CA ILE A 41 14.29 0.81 4.34
C ILE A 41 15.26 2.00 4.45
N ASP A 42 15.90 2.18 5.61
CA ASP A 42 16.93 3.21 5.80
C ASP A 42 18.31 2.77 5.31
N ASP A 43 18.48 1.49 4.96
CA ASP A 43 19.72 0.95 4.45
C ASP A 43 20.12 1.71 3.16
N PRO A 44 21.31 2.35 3.11
CA PRO A 44 21.79 2.99 1.89
C PRO A 44 21.93 1.99 0.73
N ASP A 45 22.16 0.71 1.03
CA ASP A 45 22.31 -0.38 0.06
C ASP A 45 21.00 -1.17 -0.13
N PHE A 46 19.84 -0.51 0.08
CA PHE A 46 18.54 -1.15 -0.02
C PHE A 46 18.38 -1.89 -1.37
N PRO A 47 18.18 -3.22 -1.37
CA PRO A 47 18.26 -4.03 -2.58
C PRO A 47 17.27 -3.60 -3.65
N LYS A 48 17.71 -3.63 -4.91
CA LYS A 48 16.86 -3.29 -6.07
C LYS A 48 15.60 -4.14 -6.11
N GLU A 49 15.72 -5.44 -5.82
CA GLU A 49 14.61 -6.39 -5.77
C GLU A 49 13.58 -5.96 -4.71
N ALA A 50 14.04 -5.52 -3.53
CA ALA A 50 13.17 -5.05 -2.46
C ALA A 50 12.44 -3.75 -2.85
N LYS A 51 13.10 -2.83 -3.57
CA LYS A 51 12.45 -1.62 -4.12
C LYS A 51 11.33 -2.01 -5.09
N CYS A 52 11.59 -2.98 -5.95
CA CYS A 52 10.60 -3.45 -6.92
C CYS A 52 9.46 -4.26 -6.28
N MET A 53 9.70 -4.96 -5.17
CA MET A 53 8.62 -5.56 -4.37
C MET A 53 7.66 -4.50 -3.84
N LEU A 54 8.19 -3.38 -3.31
CA LEU A 54 7.34 -2.26 -2.88
C LEU A 54 6.50 -1.72 -4.04
N ALA A 55 7.12 -1.51 -5.20
CA ALA A 55 6.40 -1.06 -6.39
C ALA A 55 5.33 -2.05 -6.83
N CYS A 56 5.62 -3.36 -6.81
CA CYS A 56 4.61 -4.36 -7.15
C CYS A 56 3.40 -4.29 -6.21
N GLY A 57 3.63 -4.13 -4.90
CA GLY A 57 2.55 -3.96 -3.93
C GLY A 57 1.68 -2.72 -4.19
N LEU A 58 2.29 -1.61 -4.62
CA LEU A 58 1.57 -0.39 -4.98
C LEU A 58 0.84 -0.54 -6.33
N GLU A 59 1.47 -1.16 -7.32
CA GLU A 59 0.88 -1.43 -8.64
C GLU A 59 -0.39 -2.26 -8.53
N MET A 60 -0.37 -3.31 -7.70
CA MET A 60 -1.53 -4.18 -7.52
C MET A 60 -2.69 -3.48 -6.81
N LYS A 61 -2.42 -2.44 -6.02
CA LYS A 61 -3.44 -1.55 -5.46
C LYS A 61 -3.87 -0.46 -6.45
N GLY A 62 -3.26 -0.43 -7.65
CA GLY A 62 -3.49 0.56 -8.69
C GLY A 62 -2.90 1.93 -8.37
N MET A 63 -1.98 2.03 -7.41
CA MET A 63 -1.49 3.30 -6.84
C MET A 63 -0.49 4.04 -7.73
N PHE A 64 -0.15 3.50 -8.90
CA PHE A 64 0.64 4.22 -9.89
C PHE A 64 -0.24 4.84 -10.96
N LYS A 65 0.05 6.10 -11.30
CA LYS A 65 -0.44 6.75 -12.51
C LYS A 65 0.30 6.22 -13.73
N GLY A 66 -0.19 6.57 -14.92
CA GLY A 66 0.41 6.14 -16.20
C GLY A 66 1.85 6.64 -16.42
N ASP A 67 2.25 7.73 -15.77
CA ASP A 67 3.61 8.29 -15.80
C ASP A 67 4.53 7.67 -14.73
N GLY A 68 4.03 6.76 -13.90
CA GLY A 68 4.78 6.15 -12.80
C GLY A 68 4.84 6.97 -11.53
N SER A 69 4.12 8.11 -11.43
CA SER A 69 3.91 8.82 -10.17
C SER A 69 2.90 8.08 -9.28
N ILE A 70 2.88 8.39 -7.98
CA ILE A 70 1.87 7.86 -7.05
C ILE A 70 0.53 8.58 -7.22
N ASP A 71 -0.56 7.81 -7.22
CA ASP A 71 -1.94 8.28 -7.21
C ASP A 71 -2.43 8.47 -5.78
N ILE A 72 -2.14 9.67 -5.26
CA ILE A 72 -2.53 10.17 -3.94
C ILE A 72 -4.03 9.99 -3.64
N GLU A 73 -4.91 10.28 -4.60
CA GLU A 73 -6.35 10.19 -4.36
C GLU A 73 -6.78 8.74 -4.18
N ARG A 74 -6.16 7.82 -4.93
CA ARG A 74 -6.41 6.38 -4.78
C ARG A 74 -5.88 5.83 -3.46
N GLU A 75 -4.72 6.30 -3.00
CA GLU A 75 -4.19 5.94 -1.67
C GLU A 75 -5.14 6.38 -0.56
N LYS A 76 -5.68 7.60 -0.66
CA LYS A 76 -6.66 8.11 0.30
C LYS A 76 -7.92 7.24 0.35
N LEU A 77 -8.47 6.87 -0.81
CA LEU A 77 -9.64 5.97 -0.87
C LEU A 77 -9.34 4.60 -0.27
N PHE A 78 -8.12 4.09 -0.48
CA PHE A 78 -7.69 2.82 0.12
C PHE A 78 -7.60 2.92 1.65
N ALA A 79 -7.04 4.01 2.18
CA ALA A 79 -7.00 4.27 3.62
C ALA A 79 -8.40 4.43 4.23
N GLU A 80 -9.30 5.14 3.54
CA GLU A 80 -10.70 5.29 3.96
C GLU A 80 -11.45 3.96 4.03
N ALA A 81 -11.17 3.05 3.09
CA ALA A 81 -11.82 1.73 3.02
C ALA A 81 -11.29 0.73 4.06
N LEU A 82 -10.01 0.81 4.44
CA LEU A 82 -9.35 -0.24 5.23
C LEU A 82 -9.01 0.13 6.68
N MET A 83 -8.94 1.42 7.00
CA MET A 83 -8.54 1.87 8.32
C MET A 83 -9.79 2.23 9.12
N GLU A 84 -10.11 1.43 10.13
CA GLU A 84 -11.28 1.69 11.00
C GLU A 84 -10.99 2.80 12.03
N ASN A 85 -9.74 2.92 12.47
CA ASN A 85 -9.35 3.92 13.44
C ASN A 85 -9.12 5.28 12.76
N GLU A 86 -9.99 6.26 13.05
CA GLU A 86 -9.95 7.60 12.48
C GLU A 86 -8.68 8.39 12.78
N GLU A 87 -8.06 8.21 13.95
CA GLU A 87 -6.81 8.88 14.31
C GLU A 87 -5.64 8.33 13.48
N ILE A 88 -5.52 7.00 13.40
CA ILE A 88 -4.48 6.34 12.60
C ILE A 88 -4.68 6.67 11.12
N LYS A 89 -5.92 6.63 10.62
CA LYS A 89 -6.28 7.03 9.25
C LYS A 89 -5.86 8.46 8.96
N LYS A 90 -6.18 9.41 9.84
CA LYS A 90 -5.82 10.83 9.67
C LYS A 90 -4.31 11.03 9.65
N ASN A 91 -3.57 10.36 10.54
CA ASN A 91 -2.10 10.42 10.58
C ASN A 91 -1.48 9.81 9.33
N TYR A 92 -2.01 8.68 8.86
CA TYR A 92 -1.59 8.03 7.63
C TYR A 92 -1.86 8.90 6.39
N ILE A 93 -3.05 9.48 6.29
CA ILE A 93 -3.43 10.40 5.21
C ILE A 93 -2.50 11.62 5.20
N LYS A 94 -2.24 12.22 6.37
CA LYS A 94 -1.32 13.35 6.48
C LYS A 94 0.09 12.99 6.03
N ALA A 95 0.61 11.84 6.48
CA ALA A 95 1.95 11.39 6.11
C ALA A 95 2.12 11.27 4.59
N PHE A 96 1.13 10.71 3.89
CA PHE A 96 1.23 10.54 2.45
C PHE A 96 1.19 11.89 1.70
N VAL A 97 0.34 12.84 2.11
CA VAL A 97 0.22 14.15 1.44
C VAL A 97 1.51 14.95 1.53
N GLU A 98 2.29 14.75 2.60
CA GLU A 98 3.59 15.39 2.79
C GLU A 98 4.73 14.73 1.99
N CYS A 99 4.51 13.53 1.44
CA CYS A 99 5.50 12.81 0.65
C CYS A 99 5.40 13.13 -0.84
N ASP A 100 6.54 13.33 -1.50
CA ASP A 100 6.59 13.64 -2.93
C ASP A 100 6.10 12.44 -3.78
N PRO A 101 4.96 12.58 -4.49
CA PRO A 101 4.41 11.50 -5.29
C PRO A 101 5.01 11.43 -6.70
N SER A 102 5.91 12.35 -7.06
CA SER A 102 6.41 12.49 -8.43
C SER A 102 7.20 11.27 -8.86
N ALA A 103 7.03 10.87 -10.13
CA ALA A 103 7.80 9.80 -10.75
C ALA A 103 9.31 10.03 -10.58
N LYS A 104 10.03 8.97 -10.24
CA LYS A 104 11.49 8.91 -10.21
C LYS A 104 12.00 8.15 -11.43
N GLU A 105 13.26 7.72 -11.41
CA GLU A 105 13.90 6.99 -12.51
C GLU A 105 13.03 5.82 -13.04
N ASN A 106 12.35 5.11 -12.14
CA ASN A 106 11.38 4.07 -12.47
C ASN A 106 10.39 3.88 -11.30
N LYS A 107 9.38 3.02 -11.49
CA LYS A 107 8.38 2.71 -10.45
C LYS A 107 8.99 2.12 -9.17
N CYS A 108 10.06 1.31 -9.27
CA CYS A 108 10.74 0.77 -8.09
C CYS A 108 11.38 1.87 -7.24
N GLU A 109 12.10 2.80 -7.87
CA GLU A 109 12.70 3.93 -7.16
C GLU A 109 11.63 4.87 -6.61
N THR A 110 10.55 5.08 -7.35
CA THR A 110 9.40 5.87 -6.88
C THR A 110 8.79 5.26 -5.62
N ALA A 111 8.50 3.95 -5.63
CA ALA A 111 7.96 3.23 -4.47
C ALA A 111 8.90 3.28 -3.26
N TYR A 112 10.20 3.10 -3.48
CA TYR A 112 11.20 3.13 -2.42
C TYR A 112 11.28 4.51 -1.75
N GLN A 113 11.44 5.58 -2.54
CA GLN A 113 11.55 6.94 -2.01
C GLN A 113 10.26 7.35 -1.29
N PHE A 114 9.11 6.99 -1.85
CA PHE A 114 7.81 7.25 -1.23
C PHE A 114 7.64 6.51 0.10
N ALA A 115 7.91 5.19 0.13
CA ALA A 115 7.82 4.39 1.35
C ALA A 115 8.82 4.84 2.43
N LYS A 116 10.02 5.27 2.04
CA LYS A 116 11.01 5.84 2.96
C LYS A 116 10.52 7.15 3.58
N CYS A 117 9.89 8.02 2.78
CA CYS A 117 9.27 9.23 3.29
C CYS A 117 8.13 8.89 4.28
N MET A 118 7.23 7.97 3.93
CA MET A 118 6.11 7.55 4.77
C MET A 118 6.57 7.09 6.15
N LYS A 119 7.57 6.19 6.21
CA LYS A 119 8.13 5.69 7.48
C LYS A 119 8.62 6.82 8.40
N ASN A 120 9.19 7.90 7.84
CA ASN A 120 9.72 9.01 8.63
C ASN A 120 8.62 9.96 9.13
N LYS A 121 7.37 9.73 8.73
CA LYS A 121 6.21 10.58 9.00
C LYS A 121 5.11 9.89 9.82
N THR A 122 5.09 8.56 9.82
CA THR A 122 4.18 7.71 10.60
C THR A 122 4.87 7.13 11.83
#